data_AF-A0A7G2C195-F1
#
_entry.id   AF-A0A7G2C195-F1
#
_cell.length_a   1.000
_cell.length_b   1.000
_cell.length_c   1.000
_cell.angle_alpha   90.00
_cell.angle_beta   90.00
_cell.angle_gamma   90.00
#
_symmetry.space_group_name_H-M   'P 1'
#
loop_
_entity.id
_entity.type
_entity.pdbx_description
1 polymer ?
#
loop_
_entity_poly.entity_id
_entity_poly.type
_entity_poly.pdbx_seq_one_letter_code
_entity_poly.pdbx_strand_id
1 'polypeptide(L)'
;MLSQNVAKTAVPSYYMIRTNLPQRKPQNQWEGVYYFSGLTKRQQHTILLQRKYARIAALKEFNNKKQSVEAALKTGQGKLKDGTSPYFLACRLADVGLYDQASVLVDTLHKQRLLKVEQYAQLIKALAAPSLQQCILTSEAAGDPSLVFKHIGDHAGEERAAEAQRWYEMGLSVLQAETAKKQVNAFGTSAATYLTNALMQTLLSCGFRNASAVPNSIYDRMGVLGISPTMSTYELVILGLSLTGNVQEAESVQRYIQQRHSEHMSIRSYNAILHGHREDRAYESCDRVWQQLFDSRWPRANVLTAELYLRSIVDHALTPVSAPLQRFGNLNVVEKKKVPLVLSQMSELGIPLTHLSRELTDEVEDALRKYMIHKNRFYEWGRAVKQFSFIEFRRRNGWMYDLHLMKNTTKSVPPVRDPSNPDASLAPAAAAELPAFFSERNPWEVQPLEQVLFVTNEKERTEDVRAGDFYSRESKSIHERSPTWMNNVPETRYDQLYGVNNPDISKVGIRRHLSVEYVNRKEVHEKDSALIRKSLSHGKRLRQRSELSRTHRAEGSLKGKK
;
A
#
# COMPACT_ATOMS: atom_id res chain seq x y z
N MET A 1 25.00 19.98 -20.99
CA MET A 1 25.52 18.72 -21.58
C MET A 1 25.52 17.63 -20.52
N LEU A 2 25.35 16.37 -20.91
CA LEU A 2 25.23 15.24 -19.98
C LEU A 2 26.60 14.54 -19.82
N SER A 3 27.05 14.26 -18.59
CA SER A 3 28.34 13.58 -18.31
C SER A 3 28.42 12.16 -18.87
N GLN A 4 27.27 11.51 -19.05
CA GLN A 4 27.16 10.18 -19.63
C GLN A 4 27.38 10.17 -21.17
N ASN A 5 27.46 11.34 -21.82
CA ASN A 5 27.83 11.43 -23.24
C ASN A 5 29.36 11.28 -23.39
N VAL A 6 29.84 10.05 -23.23
CA VAL A 6 31.26 9.69 -23.32
C VAL A 6 31.65 9.41 -24.78
N ALA A 7 32.93 9.57 -25.14
CA ALA A 7 33.45 9.12 -26.43
C ALA A 7 33.38 7.59 -26.56
N LYS A 8 32.97 7.07 -27.72
CA LYS A 8 32.90 5.62 -28.01
C LYS A 8 33.96 5.16 -29.01
N THR A 9 34.62 6.10 -29.65
CA THR A 9 35.70 5.86 -30.62
C THR A 9 36.99 6.39 -30.05
N ALA A 10 38.08 5.65 -30.26
CA ALA A 10 39.42 6.19 -30.05
C ALA A 10 39.68 7.36 -31.01
N VAL A 11 40.73 8.14 -30.73
CA VAL A 11 41.19 9.19 -31.65
C VAL A 11 41.56 8.53 -32.99
N PRO A 12 41.05 9.05 -34.13
CA PRO A 12 41.33 8.48 -35.45
C PRO A 12 42.84 8.35 -35.71
N SER A 13 43.29 7.13 -36.00
CA SER A 13 44.70 6.82 -36.23
C SER A 13 44.87 5.56 -37.10
N TYR A 14 46.08 5.34 -37.63
CA TYR A 14 46.42 4.12 -38.38
C TYR A 14 46.21 2.84 -37.58
N TYR A 15 46.12 2.92 -36.25
CA TYR A 15 45.86 1.77 -35.39
C TYR A 15 44.51 1.11 -35.71
N MET A 16 43.51 1.89 -36.13
CA MET A 16 42.19 1.38 -36.55
C MET A 16 42.25 0.57 -37.85
N ILE A 17 43.28 0.78 -38.67
CA ILE A 17 43.48 0.11 -39.97
C ILE A 17 44.40 -1.11 -39.80
N ARG A 18 45.43 -0.99 -38.95
CA ARG A 18 46.50 -1.98 -38.81
C ARG A 18 46.24 -3.07 -37.77
N THR A 19 45.13 -3.01 -37.03
CA THR A 19 44.80 -3.99 -35.99
C THR A 19 43.43 -4.63 -36.23
N ASN A 20 43.25 -5.85 -35.71
CA ASN A 20 41.99 -6.59 -35.79
C ASN A 20 41.02 -6.22 -34.65
N LEU A 21 41.20 -5.06 -34.02
CA LEU A 21 40.30 -4.63 -32.96
C LEU A 21 38.91 -4.31 -33.53
N PRO A 22 37.83 -4.79 -32.91
CA PRO A 22 36.48 -4.57 -33.43
C PRO A 22 36.09 -3.10 -33.28
N GLN A 23 35.52 -2.52 -34.34
CA GLN A 23 35.07 -1.12 -34.36
C GLN A 23 33.72 -0.89 -33.65
N ARG A 24 33.04 -1.98 -33.27
CA ARG A 24 31.75 -1.97 -32.57
C ARG A 24 31.66 -3.12 -31.58
N LYS A 25 30.80 -2.97 -30.57
CA LYS A 25 30.49 -4.06 -29.66
C LYS A 25 29.78 -5.21 -30.39
N PRO A 26 29.98 -6.47 -29.96
CA PRO A 26 29.11 -7.56 -30.35
C PRO A 26 27.68 -7.30 -29.83
N GLN A 27 26.68 -7.87 -30.49
CA GLN A 27 25.30 -7.76 -30.03
C GLN A 27 25.13 -8.54 -28.73
N ASN A 28 24.38 -7.97 -27.77
CA ASN A 28 24.02 -8.65 -26.55
C ASN A 28 22.75 -9.47 -26.78
N GLN A 29 22.84 -10.79 -26.68
CA GLN A 29 21.73 -11.70 -26.98
C GLN A 29 20.57 -11.58 -25.98
N TRP A 30 20.86 -11.30 -24.70
CA TRP A 30 19.86 -11.28 -23.64
C TRP A 30 19.23 -9.91 -23.42
N GLU A 31 19.68 -8.90 -24.15
CA GLU A 31 19.04 -7.59 -24.12
C GLU A 31 17.85 -7.57 -25.07
N GLY A 32 16.67 -7.30 -24.50
CA GLY A 32 15.45 -7.19 -25.27
C GLY A 32 15.47 -6.01 -26.25
N VAL A 33 14.70 -6.12 -27.32
CA VAL A 33 14.44 -5.02 -28.25
C VAL A 33 13.81 -3.85 -27.48
N TYR A 34 14.29 -2.62 -27.69
CA TYR A 34 13.69 -1.46 -27.06
C TYR A 34 12.37 -1.11 -27.77
N TYR A 35 11.30 -0.91 -27.00
CA TYR A 35 10.01 -0.45 -27.49
C TYR A 35 9.36 0.51 -26.50
N PHE A 36 8.41 1.31 -27.00
CA PHE A 36 7.74 2.33 -26.20
C PHE A 36 6.44 1.77 -25.61
N SER A 37 6.42 1.58 -24.29
CA SER A 37 5.25 1.15 -23.52
C SER A 37 4.84 2.13 -22.40
N GLY A 38 5.46 3.32 -22.35
CA GLY A 38 5.20 4.34 -21.34
C GLY A 38 4.13 5.37 -21.73
N LEU A 39 3.65 6.11 -20.72
CA LEU A 39 2.77 7.27 -20.89
C LEU A 39 3.54 8.58 -20.76
N THR A 40 3.06 9.61 -21.46
CA THR A 40 3.54 10.99 -21.25
C THR A 40 2.91 11.61 -20.00
N LYS A 41 3.57 12.63 -19.41
CA LYS A 41 3.00 13.39 -18.27
C LYS A 41 1.67 14.05 -18.61
N ARG A 42 1.50 14.53 -19.85
CA ARG A 42 0.24 15.08 -20.34
C ARG A 42 -0.87 14.03 -20.34
N GLN A 43 -0.62 12.82 -20.86
CA GLN A 43 -1.60 11.74 -20.87
C GLN A 43 -1.97 11.28 -19.46
N GLN A 44 -0.97 11.14 -18.57
CA GLN A 44 -1.23 10.83 -17.16
C GLN A 44 -2.13 11.89 -16.51
N HIS A 45 -1.85 13.17 -16.73
CA HIS A 45 -2.68 14.26 -16.23
C HIS A 45 -4.10 14.22 -16.76
N THR A 46 -4.30 13.95 -18.06
CA THR A 46 -5.64 13.86 -18.65
C THR A 46 -6.47 12.72 -18.07
N ILE A 47 -5.85 11.55 -17.83
CA ILE A 47 -6.52 10.40 -17.20
C ILE A 47 -6.94 10.77 -15.77
N LEU A 48 -6.03 11.35 -14.97
CA LEU A 48 -6.33 11.78 -13.61
C LEU A 48 -7.47 12.83 -13.57
N LEU A 49 -7.48 13.75 -14.52
CA LEU A 49 -8.53 14.77 -14.63
C LEU A 49 -9.89 14.14 -14.98
N GLN A 50 -9.92 13.19 -15.92
CA GLN A 50 -11.14 12.44 -16.27
C GLN A 50 -11.68 11.64 -15.09
N ARG A 51 -10.81 10.95 -14.33
CA ARG A 51 -11.19 10.25 -13.09
C ARG A 51 -11.79 11.21 -12.07
N LYS A 52 -11.17 12.37 -11.86
CA LYS A 52 -11.70 13.41 -10.97
C LYS A 52 -13.09 13.88 -11.38
N TYR A 53 -13.34 14.13 -12.66
CA TYR A 53 -14.66 14.56 -13.13
C TYR A 53 -15.72 13.46 -12.99
N ALA A 54 -15.37 12.19 -13.26
CA ALA A 54 -16.26 11.07 -13.03
C ALA A 54 -16.68 10.95 -11.56
N ARG A 55 -15.73 11.11 -10.64
CA ARG A 55 -15.97 11.12 -9.19
C ARG A 55 -16.91 12.27 -8.78
N ILE A 56 -16.67 13.48 -9.27
CA ILE A 56 -17.53 14.64 -8.99
C ILE A 56 -18.94 14.41 -9.53
N ALA A 57 -19.08 13.83 -10.72
CA ALA A 57 -20.38 13.52 -11.31
C ALA A 57 -21.17 12.51 -10.45
N ALA A 58 -20.53 11.43 -9.99
CA ALA A 58 -21.16 10.43 -9.12
C ALA A 58 -21.57 11.02 -7.75
N LEU A 59 -20.72 11.86 -7.15
CA LEU A 59 -21.05 12.58 -5.91
C LEU A 59 -22.23 13.54 -6.10
N LYS A 60 -22.27 14.25 -7.22
CA LYS A 60 -23.39 15.15 -7.56
C LYS A 60 -24.68 14.37 -7.75
N GLU A 61 -24.64 13.23 -8.44
CA GLU A 61 -25.80 12.35 -8.62
C GLU A 61 -26.32 11.83 -7.27
N PHE A 62 -25.43 11.37 -6.39
CA PHE A 62 -25.79 10.94 -5.05
C PHE A 62 -26.39 12.07 -4.20
N ASN A 63 -25.77 13.26 -4.21
CA ASN A 63 -26.29 14.43 -3.50
C ASN A 63 -27.68 14.85 -3.99
N ASN A 64 -27.91 14.81 -5.31
CA ASN A 64 -29.23 15.09 -5.88
C ASN A 64 -30.27 14.06 -5.43
N LYS A 65 -29.91 12.76 -5.42
CA LYS A 65 -30.79 11.69 -4.90
C LYS A 65 -31.10 11.91 -3.42
N LYS A 66 -30.10 12.21 -2.60
CA LYS A 66 -30.27 12.51 -1.17
C LYS A 66 -31.22 13.69 -0.95
N GLN A 67 -31.01 14.80 -1.65
CA GLN A 67 -31.88 15.99 -1.57
C GLN A 67 -33.32 15.69 -2.01
N SER A 68 -33.51 14.88 -3.06
CA SER A 68 -34.84 14.46 -3.51
C SER A 68 -35.58 13.66 -2.44
N VAL A 69 -34.90 12.74 -1.75
CA VAL A 69 -35.48 11.93 -0.67
C VAL A 69 -35.79 12.79 0.55
N GLU A 70 -34.90 13.70 0.95
CA GLU A 70 -35.14 14.65 2.06
C GLU A 70 -36.30 15.62 1.74
N ALA A 71 -36.44 16.05 0.49
CA ALA A 71 -37.57 16.87 0.06
C ALA A 71 -38.90 16.10 0.16
N ALA A 72 -38.91 14.82 -0.26
CA ALA A 72 -40.08 13.95 -0.14
C ALA A 72 -40.51 13.70 1.32
N LEU A 73 -39.54 13.66 2.26
CA LEU A 73 -39.83 13.59 3.69
C LEU A 73 -40.53 14.87 4.19
N LYS A 74 -40.07 16.05 3.77
CA LYS A 74 -40.66 17.35 4.17
C LYS A 74 -42.07 17.53 3.61
N THR A 75 -42.31 17.16 2.35
CA THR A 75 -43.65 17.27 1.72
C THR A 75 -44.63 16.22 2.25
N GLY A 76 -44.13 15.03 2.60
CA GLY A 76 -44.93 13.93 3.16
C GLY A 76 -45.53 14.18 4.54
N GLN A 77 -45.11 15.22 5.27
CA GLN A 77 -45.70 15.62 6.55
C GLN A 77 -47.10 16.26 6.41
N GLY A 78 -47.54 16.62 5.20
CA GLY A 78 -48.85 17.21 4.92
C GLY A 78 -49.65 16.46 3.85
N LYS A 79 -50.29 15.34 4.22
CA LYS A 79 -51.20 14.52 3.38
C LYS A 79 -50.60 14.05 2.03
N LEU A 80 -50.21 12.78 1.98
CA LEU A 80 -49.79 12.07 0.76
C LEU A 80 -50.86 12.19 -0.35
N LYS A 81 -50.66 13.11 -1.29
CA LYS A 81 -51.44 13.22 -2.54
C LYS A 81 -50.83 12.44 -3.70
N ASP A 82 -49.59 11.95 -3.55
CA ASP A 82 -48.96 11.04 -4.49
C ASP A 82 -48.82 9.66 -3.84
N GLY A 83 -49.17 8.60 -4.57
CA GLY A 83 -49.27 7.21 -4.09
C GLY A 83 -47.98 6.53 -3.59
N THR A 84 -46.98 7.27 -3.10
CA THR A 84 -45.81 6.69 -2.43
C THR A 84 -46.16 6.33 -0.99
N SER A 85 -46.30 5.03 -0.72
CA SER A 85 -46.54 4.55 0.65
C SER A 85 -45.39 4.96 1.60
N PRO A 86 -45.69 5.22 2.89
CA PRO A 86 -44.67 5.54 3.90
C PRO A 86 -43.56 4.46 3.99
N TYR A 87 -43.90 3.23 3.65
CA TYR A 87 -42.95 2.12 3.49
C TYR A 87 -41.88 2.39 2.41
N PHE A 88 -42.28 2.79 1.20
CA PHE A 88 -41.32 3.07 0.11
C PHE A 88 -40.46 4.31 0.41
N LEU A 89 -40.95 5.25 1.21
CA LEU A 89 -40.15 6.37 1.69
C LEU A 89 -39.10 5.91 2.70
N ALA A 90 -39.46 5.06 3.66
CA ALA A 90 -38.52 4.48 4.64
C ALA A 90 -37.41 3.67 3.95
N CYS A 91 -37.73 2.84 2.95
CA CYS A 91 -36.70 2.13 2.16
C CYS A 91 -35.75 3.09 1.48
N ARG A 92 -36.26 4.15 0.82
CA ARG A 92 -35.41 5.14 0.12
C ARG A 92 -34.52 5.94 1.07
N LEU A 93 -34.99 6.25 2.28
CA LEU A 93 -34.18 6.92 3.31
C LEU A 93 -33.04 6.03 3.80
N ALA A 94 -33.35 4.76 4.10
CA ALA A 94 -32.35 3.77 4.47
C ALA A 94 -31.34 3.53 3.33
N ASP A 95 -31.78 3.49 2.08
CA ASP A 95 -30.92 3.29 0.91
C ASP A 95 -29.84 4.37 0.74
N VAL A 96 -30.15 5.62 1.14
CA VAL A 96 -29.24 6.78 1.12
C VAL A 96 -28.35 6.83 2.36
N GLY A 97 -28.65 6.04 3.40
CA GLY A 97 -27.93 6.03 4.68
C GLY A 97 -28.51 6.97 5.74
N LEU A 98 -29.72 7.50 5.55
CA LEU A 98 -30.44 8.30 6.55
C LEU A 98 -31.32 7.39 7.43
N TYR A 99 -30.68 6.56 8.24
CA TYR A 99 -31.35 5.51 9.03
C TYR A 99 -32.22 6.08 10.18
N ASP A 100 -31.79 7.16 10.86
CA ASP A 100 -32.56 7.84 11.92
C ASP A 100 -33.97 8.27 11.46
N GLN A 101 -34.07 8.83 10.25
CA GLN A 101 -35.34 9.29 9.70
C GLN A 101 -36.21 8.11 9.25
N ALA A 102 -35.58 7.05 8.77
CA ALA A 102 -36.25 5.81 8.40
C ALA A 102 -36.81 5.09 9.63
N SER A 103 -36.07 5.04 10.74
CA SER A 103 -36.46 4.31 11.94
C SER A 103 -37.73 4.88 12.60
N VAL A 104 -37.89 6.20 12.60
CA VAL A 104 -39.15 6.84 13.04
C VAL A 104 -40.35 6.37 12.20
N LEU A 105 -40.20 6.33 10.88
CA LEU A 105 -41.28 5.87 9.99
C LEU A 105 -41.58 4.38 10.20
N VAL A 106 -40.55 3.53 10.29
CA VAL A 106 -40.72 2.10 10.55
C VAL A 106 -41.43 1.85 11.87
N ASP A 107 -41.10 2.59 12.93
CA ASP A 107 -41.76 2.48 14.24
C ASP A 107 -43.26 2.82 14.16
N THR A 108 -43.63 3.84 13.38
CA THR A 108 -45.05 4.19 13.18
C THR A 108 -45.80 3.09 12.42
N LEU A 109 -45.17 2.49 11.41
CA LEU A 109 -45.75 1.44 10.59
C LEU A 109 -45.88 0.11 11.34
N HIS A 110 -44.90 -0.22 12.19
CA HIS A 110 -44.95 -1.37 13.08
C HIS A 110 -46.10 -1.24 14.09
N LYS A 111 -46.23 -0.07 14.74
CA LYS A 111 -47.32 0.21 15.69
C LYS A 111 -48.71 0.08 15.04
N GLN A 112 -48.83 0.50 13.78
CA GLN A 112 -50.07 0.38 13.00
C GLN A 112 -50.32 -1.04 12.45
N ARG A 113 -49.38 -1.98 12.65
CA ARG A 113 -49.43 -3.37 12.14
C ARG A 113 -49.65 -3.48 10.62
N LEU A 114 -49.13 -2.52 9.86
CA LEU A 114 -49.29 -2.47 8.40
C LEU A 114 -48.21 -3.25 7.63
N LEU A 115 -47.15 -3.67 8.31
CA LEU A 115 -45.98 -4.31 7.68
C LEU A 115 -46.10 -5.84 7.66
N LYS A 116 -45.85 -6.42 6.48
CA LYS A 116 -45.66 -7.87 6.29
C LYS A 116 -44.20 -8.27 6.49
N VAL A 117 -43.94 -9.56 6.72
CA VAL A 117 -42.56 -10.06 6.93
C VAL A 117 -41.62 -9.75 5.75
N GLU A 118 -42.09 -9.90 4.51
CA GLU A 118 -41.28 -9.59 3.31
C GLU A 118 -40.83 -8.13 3.27
N GLN A 119 -41.66 -7.23 3.79
CA GLN A 119 -41.37 -5.79 3.87
C GLN A 119 -40.30 -5.50 4.92
N TYR A 120 -40.28 -6.21 6.05
CA TYR A 120 -39.17 -6.12 7.01
C TYR A 120 -37.85 -6.56 6.39
N ALA A 121 -37.83 -7.66 5.66
CA ALA A 121 -36.60 -8.13 5.03
C ALA A 121 -36.08 -7.15 3.95
N GLN A 122 -36.97 -6.46 3.23
CA GLN A 122 -36.58 -5.38 2.30
C GLN A 122 -36.06 -4.14 3.05
N LEU A 123 -36.71 -3.71 4.12
CA LEU A 123 -36.25 -2.61 4.97
C LEU A 123 -34.88 -2.89 5.57
N ILE A 124 -34.69 -4.09 6.14
CA ILE A 124 -33.41 -4.53 6.68
C ILE A 124 -32.36 -4.44 5.57
N LYS A 125 -32.60 -5.01 4.38
CA LYS A 125 -31.66 -4.90 3.24
C LYS A 125 -31.34 -3.45 2.86
N ALA A 126 -32.31 -2.54 2.93
CA ALA A 126 -32.09 -1.12 2.66
C ALA A 126 -31.11 -0.47 3.66
N LEU A 127 -31.02 -0.94 4.90
CA LEU A 127 -30.00 -0.48 5.88
C LEU A 127 -28.56 -0.80 5.46
N ALA A 128 -28.35 -1.69 4.49
CA ALA A 128 -27.03 -1.87 3.89
C ALA A 128 -26.58 -0.63 3.09
N ALA A 129 -27.50 0.30 2.80
CA ALA A 129 -27.32 1.55 2.07
C ALA A 129 -26.70 1.35 0.68
N PRO A 130 -27.37 0.63 -0.25
CA PRO A 130 -26.81 0.32 -1.57
C PRO A 130 -26.46 1.56 -2.41
N SER A 131 -27.21 2.66 -2.28
CA SER A 131 -26.92 3.88 -3.04
C SER A 131 -25.67 4.59 -2.51
N LEU A 132 -25.46 4.54 -1.19
CA LEU A 132 -24.23 5.02 -0.55
C LEU A 132 -23.05 4.12 -0.92
N GLN A 133 -23.22 2.80 -0.90
CA GLN A 133 -22.20 1.85 -1.38
C GLN A 133 -21.78 2.14 -2.82
N GLN A 134 -22.74 2.42 -3.72
CA GLN A 134 -22.44 2.79 -5.10
C GLN A 134 -21.67 4.12 -5.18
N CYS A 135 -22.01 5.09 -4.33
CA CYS A 135 -21.26 6.34 -4.24
C CYS A 135 -19.81 6.06 -3.80
N ILE A 136 -19.62 5.40 -2.67
CA ILE A 136 -18.32 5.00 -2.11
C ILE A 136 -17.49 4.21 -3.13
N LEU A 137 -18.11 3.26 -3.85
CA LEU A 137 -17.45 2.48 -4.89
C LEU A 137 -16.78 3.38 -5.93
N THR A 138 -17.50 4.40 -6.39
CA THR A 138 -16.99 5.33 -7.42
C THR A 138 -16.13 6.46 -6.88
N SER A 139 -16.31 6.86 -5.62
CA SER A 139 -15.63 8.01 -5.02
C SER A 139 -14.39 7.62 -4.23
N GLU A 140 -14.54 6.80 -3.21
CA GLU A 140 -13.52 6.50 -2.21
C GLU A 140 -12.76 5.23 -2.55
N ALA A 141 -13.48 4.18 -2.94
CA ALA A 141 -12.92 2.86 -3.17
C ALA A 141 -12.29 2.67 -4.55
N ALA A 142 -12.31 3.67 -5.44
CA ALA A 142 -11.70 3.62 -6.78
C ALA A 142 -12.09 2.36 -7.59
N GLY A 143 -13.39 2.02 -7.52
CA GLY A 143 -13.97 0.84 -8.16
C GLY A 143 -13.69 -0.48 -7.46
N ASP A 144 -13.00 -0.52 -6.31
CA ASP A 144 -12.69 -1.75 -5.61
C ASP A 144 -13.87 -2.23 -4.73
N PRO A 145 -14.51 -3.36 -5.05
CA PRO A 145 -15.64 -3.89 -4.27
C PRO A 145 -15.27 -4.31 -2.85
N SER A 146 -14.02 -4.73 -2.59
CA SER A 146 -13.60 -5.17 -1.24
C SER A 146 -13.53 -3.99 -0.26
N LEU A 147 -13.00 -2.88 -0.75
CA LEU A 147 -12.80 -1.67 0.00
C LEU A 147 -14.12 -0.95 0.33
N VAL A 148 -15.16 -1.16 -0.49
CA VAL A 148 -16.52 -0.67 -0.20
C VAL A 148 -17.04 -1.19 1.13
N PHE A 149 -16.88 -2.49 1.43
CA PHE A 149 -17.35 -3.07 2.70
C PHE A 149 -16.64 -2.50 3.93
N LYS A 150 -15.38 -2.09 3.76
CA LYS A 150 -14.59 -1.46 4.82
C LYS A 150 -15.07 -0.02 5.05
N HIS A 151 -15.15 0.79 3.99
CA HIS A 151 -15.56 2.20 4.08
C HIS A 151 -17.02 2.40 4.47
N ILE A 152 -17.94 1.55 3.97
CA ILE A 152 -19.35 1.64 4.39
C ILE A 152 -19.50 1.40 5.90
N GLY A 153 -18.64 0.57 6.50
CA GLY A 153 -18.61 0.34 7.94
C GLY A 153 -18.36 1.61 8.76
N ASP A 154 -17.55 2.53 8.22
CA ASP A 154 -17.22 3.81 8.87
C ASP A 154 -18.43 4.77 8.89
N HIS A 155 -19.38 4.60 7.96
CA HIS A 155 -20.63 5.36 7.93
C HIS A 155 -21.66 4.79 8.90
N ALA A 156 -21.54 5.16 10.18
CA ALA A 156 -22.48 4.79 11.24
C ALA A 156 -22.82 3.28 11.29
N GLY A 157 -21.81 2.43 11.09
CA GLY A 157 -21.99 0.98 11.03
C GLY A 157 -22.60 0.38 12.30
N GLU A 158 -22.21 0.86 13.49
CA GLU A 158 -22.74 0.34 14.75
C GLU A 158 -24.23 0.66 14.93
N GLU A 159 -24.65 1.89 14.60
CA GLU A 159 -26.05 2.32 14.72
C GLU A 159 -26.93 1.60 13.70
N ARG A 160 -26.49 1.49 12.45
CA ARG A 160 -27.19 0.69 11.42
C ARG A 160 -27.30 -0.78 11.80
N ALA A 161 -26.27 -1.36 12.44
CA ALA A 161 -26.32 -2.73 12.93
C ALA A 161 -27.33 -2.90 14.07
N ALA A 162 -27.36 -1.98 15.02
CA ALA A 162 -28.32 -2.00 16.12
C ALA A 162 -29.77 -1.88 15.61
N GLU A 163 -30.02 -0.97 14.66
CA GLU A 163 -31.33 -0.85 14.03
C GLU A 163 -31.70 -2.08 13.20
N ALA A 164 -30.75 -2.68 12.47
CA ALA A 164 -30.99 -3.91 11.73
C ALA A 164 -31.41 -5.06 12.65
N GLN A 165 -30.76 -5.22 13.81
CA GLN A 165 -31.15 -6.22 14.81
C GLN A 165 -32.54 -5.92 15.40
N ARG A 166 -32.83 -4.65 15.70
CA ARG A 166 -34.16 -4.23 16.19
C ARG A 166 -35.26 -4.53 15.17
N TRP A 167 -35.04 -4.20 13.90
CA TRP A 167 -36.01 -4.45 12.82
C TRP A 167 -36.19 -5.95 12.55
N TYR A 168 -35.12 -6.74 12.72
CA TYR A 168 -35.17 -8.19 12.67
C TYR A 168 -36.06 -8.77 13.79
N GLU A 169 -35.91 -8.30 15.03
CA GLU A 169 -36.74 -8.74 16.16
C GLU A 169 -38.22 -8.37 15.98
N MET A 170 -38.50 -7.15 15.49
CA MET A 170 -39.86 -6.73 15.13
C MET A 170 -40.46 -7.57 13.99
N GLY A 171 -39.64 -7.95 13.00
CA GLY A 171 -40.06 -8.84 11.92
C GLY A 171 -40.37 -10.26 12.41
N LEU A 172 -39.55 -10.78 13.33
CA LEU A 172 -39.79 -12.08 13.96
C LEU A 172 -41.07 -12.09 14.81
N SER A 173 -41.36 -11.03 15.55
CA SER A 173 -42.58 -10.96 16.36
C SER A 173 -43.84 -10.94 15.50
N VAL A 174 -43.79 -10.24 14.35
CA VAL A 174 -44.88 -10.25 13.36
C VAL A 174 -45.03 -11.63 12.74
N LEU A 175 -43.92 -12.28 12.37
CA LEU A 175 -43.95 -13.63 11.83
C LEU A 175 -44.57 -14.62 12.82
N GLN A 176 -44.15 -14.58 14.09
CA GLN A 176 -44.74 -15.42 15.15
C GLN A 176 -46.24 -15.17 15.31
N ALA A 177 -46.70 -13.93 15.23
CA ALA A 177 -48.12 -13.59 15.29
C ALA A 177 -48.91 -14.10 14.06
N GLU A 178 -48.30 -14.07 12.86
CA GLU A 178 -48.90 -14.61 11.64
C GLU A 178 -48.95 -16.14 11.64
N THR A 179 -47.91 -16.81 12.14
CA THR A 179 -47.84 -18.26 12.18
C THR A 179 -48.62 -18.88 13.34
N ALA A 180 -48.76 -18.16 14.46
CA ALA A 180 -49.65 -18.55 15.56
C ALA A 180 -51.11 -18.68 15.08
N LYS A 181 -51.54 -17.82 14.15
CA LYS A 181 -52.87 -17.93 13.51
C LYS A 181 -53.00 -19.16 12.59
N LYS A 182 -51.88 -19.71 12.11
CA LYS A 182 -51.83 -20.83 11.17
C LYS A 182 -51.42 -22.16 11.81
N GLN A 183 -51.11 -22.19 13.11
CA GLN A 183 -50.56 -23.36 13.83
C GLN A 183 -49.31 -23.97 13.19
N VAL A 184 -48.43 -23.14 12.61
CA VAL A 184 -47.16 -23.58 12.02
C VAL A 184 -46.00 -23.01 12.84
N ASN A 185 -44.90 -23.77 12.96
CA ASN A 185 -43.67 -23.29 13.61
C ASN A 185 -43.10 -22.09 12.85
N ALA A 186 -43.03 -20.95 13.53
CA ALA A 186 -42.49 -19.69 13.01
C ALA A 186 -41.10 -19.85 12.36
N PHE A 187 -40.21 -20.54 13.05
CA PHE A 187 -38.81 -20.68 12.67
C PHE A 187 -38.55 -21.65 11.51
N GLY A 188 -39.51 -22.54 11.20
CA GLY A 188 -39.43 -23.44 10.05
C GLY A 188 -39.91 -22.82 8.73
N THR A 189 -40.38 -21.57 8.75
CA THR A 189 -40.89 -20.91 7.55
C THR A 189 -39.78 -20.31 6.69
N SER A 190 -39.97 -20.29 5.37
CA SER A 190 -39.06 -19.62 4.42
C SER A 190 -38.95 -18.11 4.66
N ALA A 191 -39.97 -17.49 5.26
CA ALA A 191 -39.94 -16.09 5.61
C ALA A 191 -38.92 -15.78 6.73
N ALA A 192 -38.75 -16.70 7.68
CA ALA A 192 -37.74 -16.57 8.73
C ALA A 192 -36.32 -16.67 8.16
N THR A 193 -36.08 -17.60 7.22
CA THR A 193 -34.78 -17.74 6.55
C THR A 193 -34.46 -16.52 5.67
N TYR A 194 -35.45 -15.96 4.98
CA TYR A 194 -35.26 -14.74 4.19
C TYR A 194 -34.92 -13.53 5.06
N LEU A 195 -35.53 -13.43 6.24
CA LEU A 195 -35.31 -12.36 7.20
C LEU A 195 -33.94 -12.46 7.89
N THR A 196 -33.46 -13.66 8.23
CA THR A 196 -32.08 -13.87 8.72
C THR A 196 -31.03 -13.56 7.65
N ASN A 197 -31.26 -13.97 6.40
CA ASN A 197 -30.38 -13.62 5.28
C ASN A 197 -30.27 -12.11 5.08
N ALA A 198 -31.38 -11.38 5.20
CA ALA A 198 -31.39 -9.93 5.11
C ALA A 198 -30.53 -9.28 6.22
N LEU A 199 -30.65 -9.77 7.46
CA LEU A 199 -29.84 -9.31 8.58
C LEU A 199 -28.34 -9.61 8.37
N MET A 200 -28.00 -10.83 7.95
CA MET A 200 -26.60 -11.20 7.67
C MET A 200 -26.00 -10.29 6.60
N GLN A 201 -26.73 -10.04 5.51
CA GLN A 201 -26.27 -9.19 4.42
C GLN A 201 -25.96 -7.75 4.86
N THR A 202 -26.75 -7.19 5.77
CA THR A 202 -26.56 -5.80 6.21
C THR A 202 -25.47 -5.67 7.24
N LEU A 203 -25.31 -6.66 8.13
CA LEU A 203 -24.25 -6.65 9.11
C LEU A 203 -22.85 -6.75 8.50
N LEU A 204 -22.72 -7.37 7.31
CA LEU A 204 -21.48 -7.33 6.53
C LEU A 204 -21.08 -5.91 6.10
N SER A 205 -22.01 -4.96 6.01
CA SER A 205 -21.74 -3.55 5.69
C SER A 205 -21.64 -2.64 6.93
N CYS A 206 -21.66 -3.21 8.13
CA CYS A 206 -21.67 -2.47 9.39
C CYS A 206 -20.33 -2.50 10.14
N GLY A 207 -19.22 -2.81 9.45
CA GLY A 207 -17.86 -2.82 10.00
C GLY A 207 -17.36 -4.19 10.44
N PHE A 208 -16.08 -4.25 10.85
CA PHE A 208 -15.36 -5.51 11.08
C PHE A 208 -15.99 -6.39 12.17
N ARG A 209 -16.37 -5.80 13.32
CA ARG A 209 -16.98 -6.54 14.43
C ARG A 209 -18.26 -7.24 13.99
N ASN A 210 -19.13 -6.53 13.27
CA ASN A 210 -20.39 -7.06 12.79
C ASN A 210 -20.18 -8.10 11.67
N ALA A 211 -19.22 -7.88 10.76
CA ALA A 211 -18.85 -8.87 9.75
C ALA A 211 -18.32 -10.18 10.37
N SER A 212 -17.53 -10.11 11.44
CA SER A 212 -17.06 -11.29 12.19
C SER A 212 -18.15 -11.98 13.02
N ALA A 213 -19.20 -11.25 13.40
CA ALA A 213 -20.33 -11.79 14.15
C ALA A 213 -21.24 -12.66 13.27
N VAL A 214 -21.30 -12.40 11.96
CA VAL A 214 -22.12 -13.14 10.99
C VAL A 214 -21.81 -14.64 10.97
N PRO A 215 -20.56 -15.09 10.67
CA PRO A 215 -20.24 -16.51 10.59
C PRO A 215 -20.24 -17.22 11.95
N ASN A 216 -20.05 -16.46 13.04
CA ASN A 216 -20.00 -16.99 14.40
C ASN A 216 -21.40 -16.91 15.05
N SER A 217 -21.65 -15.84 15.80
CA SER A 217 -22.84 -15.70 16.64
C SER A 217 -24.19 -15.75 15.90
N ILE A 218 -24.27 -15.24 14.67
CA ILE A 218 -25.55 -15.11 13.96
C ILE A 218 -25.91 -16.42 13.28
N TYR A 219 -24.92 -17.09 12.68
CA TYR A 219 -25.09 -18.42 12.12
C TYR A 219 -25.42 -19.45 13.21
N ASP A 220 -24.72 -19.41 14.35
CA ASP A 220 -25.00 -20.28 15.49
C ASP A 220 -26.40 -20.02 16.07
N ARG A 221 -26.78 -18.74 16.23
CA ARG A 221 -28.13 -18.35 16.67
C ARG A 221 -29.20 -18.87 15.70
N MET A 222 -28.95 -18.83 14.40
CA MET A 222 -29.87 -19.38 13.39
C MET A 222 -30.08 -20.89 13.58
N GLY A 223 -29.01 -21.64 13.87
CA GLY A 223 -29.07 -23.06 14.20
C GLY A 223 -29.85 -23.35 15.49
N VAL A 224 -29.60 -22.58 16.55
CA VAL A 224 -30.31 -22.71 17.85
C VAL A 224 -31.80 -22.41 17.71
N LEU A 225 -32.17 -21.44 16.86
CA LEU A 225 -33.58 -21.12 16.57
C LEU A 225 -34.25 -22.16 15.65
N GLY A 226 -33.51 -23.13 15.11
CA GLY A 226 -34.05 -24.14 14.19
C GLY A 226 -34.39 -23.59 12.80
N ILE A 227 -33.79 -22.49 12.39
CA ILE A 227 -34.00 -21.87 11.07
C ILE A 227 -33.07 -22.55 10.05
N SER A 228 -33.63 -23.17 9.02
CA SER A 228 -32.85 -23.92 8.03
C SER A 228 -32.04 -22.99 7.09
N PRO A 229 -30.72 -23.16 6.96
CA PRO A 229 -29.90 -22.35 6.05
C PRO A 229 -30.28 -22.56 4.58
N THR A 230 -30.16 -21.49 3.78
CA THR A 230 -30.27 -21.52 2.31
C THR A 230 -28.90 -21.30 1.66
N MET A 231 -28.76 -21.50 0.35
CA MET A 231 -27.49 -21.20 -0.33
C MET A 231 -26.97 -19.78 -0.10
N SER A 232 -27.87 -18.79 -0.08
CA SER A 232 -27.49 -17.41 0.24
C SER A 232 -26.93 -17.26 1.65
N THR A 233 -27.41 -18.05 2.63
CA THR A 233 -26.85 -17.99 4.00
C THR A 233 -25.39 -18.45 3.97
N TYR A 234 -25.09 -19.54 3.28
CA TYR A 234 -23.72 -20.04 3.17
C TYR A 234 -22.82 -19.07 2.41
N GLU A 235 -23.30 -18.46 1.32
CA GLU A 235 -22.55 -17.43 0.58
C GLU A 235 -22.22 -16.21 1.44
N LEU A 236 -23.15 -15.76 2.27
CA LEU A 236 -22.94 -14.65 3.21
C LEU A 236 -21.96 -15.01 4.32
N VAL A 237 -22.00 -16.25 4.82
CA VAL A 237 -21.02 -16.78 5.79
C VAL A 237 -19.63 -16.82 5.17
N ILE A 238 -19.49 -17.36 3.94
CA ILE A 238 -18.21 -17.37 3.21
C ILE A 238 -17.70 -15.94 3.00
N LEU A 239 -18.58 -15.00 2.63
CA LEU A 239 -18.22 -13.59 2.47
C LEU A 239 -17.80 -12.93 3.79
N GLY A 240 -18.49 -13.23 4.90
CA GLY A 240 -18.10 -12.74 6.22
C GLY A 240 -16.74 -13.26 6.68
N LEU A 241 -16.48 -14.56 6.46
CA LEU A 241 -15.18 -15.18 6.73
C LEU A 241 -14.09 -14.60 5.83
N SER A 242 -14.39 -14.34 4.55
CA SER A 242 -13.41 -13.81 3.61
C SER A 242 -13.05 -12.34 3.89
N LEU A 243 -14.04 -11.52 4.25
CA LEU A 243 -13.81 -10.12 4.66
C LEU A 243 -13.04 -9.99 5.98
N THR A 244 -13.11 -11.01 6.84
CA THR A 244 -12.36 -11.06 8.11
C THR A 244 -10.98 -11.70 7.97
N GLY A 245 -10.63 -12.19 6.78
CA GLY A 245 -9.36 -12.86 6.51
C GLY A 245 -9.30 -14.33 6.94
N ASN A 246 -10.40 -14.93 7.42
CA ASN A 246 -10.44 -16.34 7.78
C ASN A 246 -10.74 -17.23 6.56
N VAL A 247 -9.79 -17.24 5.61
CA VAL A 247 -9.98 -17.89 4.30
C VAL A 247 -10.03 -19.42 4.41
N GLN A 248 -9.34 -20.01 5.41
CA GLN A 248 -9.34 -21.47 5.61
C GLN A 248 -10.74 -22.01 5.95
N GLU A 249 -11.45 -21.33 6.85
CA GLU A 249 -12.84 -21.68 7.16
C GLU A 249 -13.76 -21.40 5.97
N ALA A 250 -13.55 -20.29 5.25
CA ALA A 250 -14.33 -19.98 4.04
C ALA A 250 -14.21 -21.09 2.98
N GLU A 251 -12.99 -21.61 2.75
CA GLU A 251 -12.78 -22.77 1.89
C GLU A 251 -13.43 -24.04 2.43
N SER A 252 -13.41 -24.26 3.76
CA SER A 252 -14.05 -25.44 4.38
C SER A 252 -15.56 -25.46 4.14
N VAL A 253 -16.22 -24.30 4.27
CA VAL A 253 -17.65 -24.12 4.00
C VAL A 253 -17.92 -24.31 2.50
N GLN A 254 -17.06 -23.80 1.62
CA GLN A 254 -17.22 -24.04 0.17
C GLN A 254 -17.08 -25.52 -0.18
N ARG A 255 -16.10 -26.23 0.39
CA ARG A 255 -15.91 -27.68 0.19
C ARG A 255 -17.13 -28.47 0.68
N TYR A 256 -17.70 -28.08 1.82
CA TYR A 256 -18.93 -28.67 2.33
C TYR A 256 -20.10 -28.51 1.35
N ILE A 257 -20.29 -27.30 0.79
CA ILE A 257 -21.31 -27.03 -0.23
C ILE A 257 -21.04 -27.83 -1.50
N GLN A 258 -19.78 -27.91 -1.95
CA GLN A 258 -19.42 -28.70 -3.14
C GLN A 258 -19.70 -30.19 -2.96
N GLN A 259 -19.57 -30.73 -1.76
CA GLN A 259 -19.82 -32.15 -1.50
C GLN A 259 -21.31 -32.49 -1.35
N ARG A 260 -22.11 -31.61 -0.76
CA ARG A 260 -23.52 -31.90 -0.41
C ARG A 260 -24.57 -31.16 -1.24
N HIS A 261 -24.21 -30.03 -1.83
CA HIS A 261 -25.10 -29.08 -2.48
C HIS A 261 -24.49 -28.48 -3.77
N SER A 262 -23.66 -29.25 -4.48
CA SER A 262 -22.91 -28.80 -5.66
C SER A 262 -23.79 -28.11 -6.72
N GLU A 263 -24.99 -28.64 -6.94
CA GLU A 263 -25.96 -28.15 -7.94
C GLU A 263 -26.43 -26.72 -7.69
N HIS A 264 -26.39 -26.26 -6.44
CA HIS A 264 -26.89 -24.94 -6.05
C HIS A 264 -25.78 -23.90 -5.83
N MET A 265 -24.53 -24.25 -6.11
CA MET A 265 -23.40 -23.34 -5.94
C MET A 265 -23.48 -22.19 -6.95
N SER A 266 -23.61 -20.96 -6.45
CA SER A 266 -23.64 -19.77 -7.29
C SER A 266 -22.27 -19.11 -7.41
N ILE A 267 -22.14 -18.22 -8.39
CA ILE A 267 -20.93 -17.41 -8.61
C ILE A 267 -20.58 -16.51 -7.41
N ARG A 268 -21.51 -16.23 -6.50
CA ARG A 268 -21.25 -15.40 -5.31
C ARG A 268 -20.30 -16.07 -4.33
N SER A 269 -20.38 -17.40 -4.19
CA SER A 269 -19.45 -18.17 -3.36
C SER A 269 -18.01 -18.05 -3.85
N TYR A 270 -17.81 -18.19 -5.17
CA TYR A 270 -16.50 -18.00 -5.80
C TYR A 270 -16.00 -16.57 -5.70
N ASN A 271 -16.87 -15.57 -5.92
CA ASN A 271 -16.53 -14.15 -5.71
C ASN A 271 -16.04 -13.90 -4.28
N ALA A 272 -16.75 -14.43 -3.27
CA ALA A 272 -16.37 -14.26 -1.87
C ALA A 272 -15.00 -14.87 -1.56
N ILE A 273 -14.64 -15.98 -2.19
CA ILE A 273 -13.34 -16.65 -2.00
C ILE A 273 -12.22 -15.95 -2.75
N LEU A 274 -12.47 -15.48 -3.97
CA LEU A 274 -11.53 -14.60 -4.68
C LEU A 274 -11.24 -13.34 -3.88
N HIS A 275 -12.27 -12.74 -3.27
CA HIS A 275 -12.12 -11.63 -2.32
C HIS A 275 -11.21 -12.01 -1.15
N GLY A 276 -11.46 -13.13 -0.49
CA GLY A 276 -10.68 -13.58 0.68
C GLY A 276 -9.22 -13.85 0.35
N HIS A 277 -8.94 -14.61 -0.71
CA HIS A 277 -7.57 -14.90 -1.12
C HIS A 277 -6.81 -13.64 -1.54
N ARG A 278 -7.48 -12.68 -2.19
CA ARG A 278 -6.87 -11.40 -2.53
C ARG A 278 -6.49 -10.59 -1.29
N GLU A 279 -7.38 -10.56 -0.28
CA GLU A 279 -7.14 -9.88 1.00
C GLU A 279 -6.00 -10.54 1.80
N ASP A 280 -5.95 -11.87 1.82
CA ASP A 280 -4.85 -12.66 2.40
C ASP A 280 -3.56 -12.62 1.56
N ARG A 281 -3.59 -11.96 0.39
CA ARG A 281 -2.49 -11.88 -0.60
C ARG A 281 -2.03 -13.24 -1.11
N ALA A 282 -2.90 -14.25 -1.06
CA ALA A 282 -2.67 -15.59 -1.59
C ALA A 282 -3.00 -15.65 -3.09
N TYR A 283 -2.24 -14.93 -3.92
CA TYR A 283 -2.52 -14.75 -5.35
C TYR A 283 -2.53 -16.06 -6.16
N GLU A 284 -1.71 -17.04 -5.79
CA GLU A 284 -1.72 -18.37 -6.41
C GLU A 284 -3.07 -19.09 -6.23
N SER A 285 -3.71 -18.88 -5.08
CA SER A 285 -5.05 -19.43 -4.83
C SER A 285 -6.12 -18.68 -5.62
N CYS A 286 -5.96 -17.36 -5.83
CA CYS A 286 -6.81 -16.60 -6.77
C CYS A 286 -6.73 -17.17 -8.19
N ASP A 287 -5.51 -17.45 -8.69
CA ASP A 287 -5.30 -18.07 -10.00
C ASP A 287 -5.99 -19.43 -10.09
N ARG A 288 -5.83 -20.29 -9.08
CA ARG A 288 -6.48 -21.61 -9.01
C ARG A 288 -8.00 -21.52 -9.10
N VAL A 289 -8.60 -20.60 -8.34
CA VAL A 289 -10.06 -20.41 -8.32
C VAL A 289 -10.57 -19.90 -9.67
N TRP A 290 -9.85 -18.98 -10.30
CA TRP A 290 -10.19 -18.50 -11.65
C TRP A 290 -10.11 -19.61 -12.70
N GLN A 291 -9.03 -20.42 -12.70
CA GLN A 291 -8.90 -21.54 -13.65
C GLN A 291 -10.00 -22.58 -13.42
N GLN A 292 -10.34 -22.90 -12.16
CA GLN A 292 -11.44 -23.80 -11.86
C GLN A 292 -12.78 -23.31 -12.44
N LEU A 293 -13.07 -22.01 -12.32
CA LEU A 293 -14.27 -21.40 -12.91
C LEU A 293 -14.24 -21.41 -14.45
N PHE A 294 -13.05 -21.22 -15.03
CA PHE A 294 -12.87 -21.26 -16.47
C PHE A 294 -13.10 -22.68 -17.03
N ASP A 295 -12.56 -23.70 -16.36
CA ASP A 295 -12.70 -25.10 -16.74
C ASP A 295 -14.13 -25.60 -16.55
N SER A 296 -14.79 -25.25 -15.44
CA SER A 296 -16.15 -25.71 -15.17
C SER A 296 -17.18 -25.01 -16.06
N ARG A 297 -16.92 -23.76 -16.51
CA ARG A 297 -17.78 -22.85 -17.29
C ARG A 297 -19.13 -22.48 -16.64
N TRP A 298 -19.62 -23.35 -15.76
CA TRP A 298 -20.79 -23.18 -14.91
C TRP A 298 -20.35 -23.31 -13.45
N PRO A 299 -20.78 -22.42 -12.56
CA PRO A 299 -21.62 -21.22 -12.77
C PRO A 299 -20.92 -20.16 -13.64
N ARG A 300 -21.69 -19.39 -14.42
CA ARG A 300 -21.11 -18.37 -15.32
C ARG A 300 -20.40 -17.28 -14.52
N ALA A 301 -19.14 -17.06 -14.85
CA ALA A 301 -18.36 -15.94 -14.34
C ALA A 301 -19.06 -14.61 -14.68
N ASN A 302 -19.11 -13.70 -13.70
CA ASN A 302 -19.69 -12.38 -13.83
C ASN A 302 -18.60 -11.31 -13.99
N VAL A 303 -19.00 -10.09 -14.30
CA VAL A 303 -18.05 -8.96 -14.42
C VAL A 303 -17.27 -8.77 -13.12
N LEU A 304 -17.93 -8.94 -11.96
CA LEU A 304 -17.29 -8.86 -10.64
C LEU A 304 -16.17 -9.91 -10.48
N THR A 305 -16.37 -11.17 -10.87
CA THR A 305 -15.32 -12.20 -10.77
C THR A 305 -14.08 -11.80 -11.58
N ALA A 306 -14.30 -11.31 -12.81
CA ALA A 306 -13.20 -10.88 -13.67
C ALA A 306 -12.49 -9.65 -13.10
N GLU A 307 -13.26 -8.70 -12.55
CA GLU A 307 -12.72 -7.52 -11.88
C GLU A 307 -11.87 -7.88 -10.67
N LEU A 308 -12.35 -8.77 -9.80
CA LEU A 308 -11.61 -9.23 -8.61
C LEU A 308 -10.31 -9.92 -8.99
N TYR A 309 -10.36 -10.79 -9.99
CA TYR A 309 -9.20 -11.54 -10.43
C TYR A 309 -8.17 -10.66 -11.15
N LEU A 310 -8.60 -9.75 -12.03
CA LEU A 310 -7.68 -8.79 -12.66
C LEU A 310 -7.07 -7.85 -11.61
N ARG A 311 -7.83 -7.42 -10.60
CA ARG A 311 -7.30 -6.66 -9.46
C ARG A 311 -6.27 -7.48 -8.67
N SER A 312 -6.51 -8.77 -8.42
CA SER A 312 -5.51 -9.61 -7.74
C SER A 312 -4.21 -9.73 -8.53
N ILE A 313 -4.26 -9.82 -9.87
CA ILE A 313 -3.07 -9.80 -10.73
C ILE A 313 -2.33 -8.46 -10.63
N VAL A 314 -3.06 -7.34 -10.65
CA VAL A 314 -2.47 -6.01 -10.52
C VAL A 314 -1.82 -5.83 -9.15
N ASP A 315 -2.49 -6.25 -8.08
CA ASP A 315 -1.95 -6.19 -6.72
C ASP A 315 -0.70 -7.05 -6.61
N HIS A 316 -0.73 -8.29 -7.10
CA HIS A 316 0.45 -9.16 -7.16
C HIS A 316 1.61 -8.47 -7.89
N ALA A 317 1.34 -7.85 -9.04
CA ALA A 317 2.36 -7.16 -9.82
C ALA A 317 2.99 -5.95 -9.13
N LEU A 318 2.25 -5.30 -8.23
CA LEU A 318 2.70 -4.13 -7.46
C LEU A 318 3.40 -4.52 -6.16
N THR A 319 3.30 -5.78 -5.71
CA THR A 319 3.97 -6.22 -4.48
C THR A 319 5.50 -6.26 -4.66
N PRO A 320 6.27 -5.60 -3.77
CA PRO A 320 7.72 -5.70 -3.75
C PRO A 320 8.16 -7.04 -3.15
N VAL A 321 9.27 -7.58 -3.67
CA VAL A 321 9.94 -8.78 -3.11
C VAL A 321 10.97 -8.37 -2.05
N SER A 322 11.55 -9.30 -1.30
CA SER A 322 12.68 -9.00 -0.40
C SER A 322 13.88 -8.37 -1.13
N ALA A 323 14.66 -7.56 -0.43
CA ALA A 323 15.79 -6.82 -0.98
C ALA A 323 16.80 -7.66 -1.82
N PRO A 324 17.14 -8.93 -1.47
CA PRO A 324 18.04 -9.74 -2.30
C PRO A 324 17.54 -9.95 -3.73
N LEU A 325 16.23 -10.12 -3.89
CA LEU A 325 15.59 -10.38 -5.19
C LEU A 325 15.28 -9.09 -5.97
N GLN A 326 15.34 -7.92 -5.33
CA GLN A 326 15.09 -6.62 -5.97
C GLN A 326 16.32 -6.01 -6.67
N ARG A 327 17.52 -6.58 -6.51
CA ARG A 327 18.77 -5.96 -7.00
C ARG A 327 18.79 -5.66 -8.50
N PHE A 328 18.07 -6.44 -9.30
CA PHE A 328 17.94 -6.25 -10.75
C PHE A 328 16.65 -5.54 -11.18
N GLY A 329 15.69 -5.38 -10.26
CA GLY A 329 14.37 -4.84 -10.52
C GLY A 329 13.25 -5.64 -9.86
N ASN A 330 12.02 -5.17 -10.02
CA ASN A 330 10.84 -5.82 -9.47
C ASN A 330 10.41 -6.99 -10.37
N LEU A 331 10.57 -8.23 -9.88
CA LEU A 331 10.21 -9.44 -10.60
C LEU A 331 8.70 -9.54 -10.88
N ASN A 332 7.88 -9.22 -9.87
CA ASN A 332 6.43 -9.43 -9.90
C ASN A 332 5.71 -8.64 -11.00
N VAL A 333 6.35 -7.64 -11.61
CA VAL A 333 5.79 -6.92 -12.78
C VAL A 333 5.46 -7.89 -13.92
N VAL A 334 6.12 -9.06 -13.98
CA VAL A 334 5.80 -10.15 -14.93
C VAL A 334 4.35 -10.63 -14.85
N GLU A 335 3.70 -10.50 -13.70
CA GLU A 335 2.31 -10.92 -13.50
C GLU A 335 1.33 -10.16 -14.41
N LYS A 336 1.62 -8.89 -14.73
CA LYS A 336 0.85 -8.11 -15.72
C LYS A 336 0.88 -8.74 -17.13
N LYS A 337 1.82 -9.64 -17.44
CA LYS A 337 1.84 -10.42 -18.68
C LYS A 337 0.70 -11.44 -18.77
N LYS A 338 0.09 -11.84 -17.65
CA LYS A 338 -1.10 -12.71 -17.65
C LYS A 338 -2.36 -11.99 -18.17
N VAL A 339 -2.44 -10.66 -18.03
CA VAL A 339 -3.63 -9.86 -18.37
C VAL A 339 -4.15 -10.12 -19.79
N PRO A 340 -3.34 -10.06 -20.87
CA PRO A 340 -3.80 -10.41 -22.22
C PRO A 340 -4.49 -11.79 -22.34
N LEU A 341 -4.00 -12.79 -21.60
CA LEU A 341 -4.56 -14.15 -21.61
C LEU A 341 -5.90 -14.19 -20.87
N VAL A 342 -6.01 -13.45 -19.77
CA VAL A 342 -7.27 -13.34 -19.03
C VAL A 342 -8.31 -12.61 -19.88
N LEU A 343 -7.93 -11.57 -20.63
CA LEU A 343 -8.87 -10.89 -21.53
C LEU A 343 -9.36 -11.80 -22.67
N SER A 344 -8.53 -12.70 -23.20
CA SER A 344 -9.01 -13.69 -24.17
C SER A 344 -9.97 -14.69 -23.52
N GLN A 345 -9.67 -15.18 -22.31
CA GLN A 345 -10.59 -16.04 -21.56
C GLN A 345 -11.93 -15.35 -21.27
N MET A 346 -11.91 -14.07 -20.90
CA MET A 346 -13.13 -13.27 -20.72
C MET A 346 -13.96 -13.19 -22.00
N SER A 347 -13.31 -13.03 -23.16
CA SER A 347 -14.01 -13.00 -24.45
C SER A 347 -14.66 -14.35 -24.78
N GLU A 348 -14.01 -15.47 -24.44
CA GLU A 348 -14.56 -16.81 -24.62
C GLU A 348 -15.73 -17.10 -23.67
N LEU A 349 -15.67 -16.59 -22.44
CA LEU A 349 -16.76 -16.67 -21.46
C LEU A 349 -17.90 -15.68 -21.73
N GLY A 350 -17.74 -14.77 -22.71
CA GLY A 350 -18.73 -13.75 -23.04
C GLY A 350 -18.84 -12.63 -22.00
N ILE A 351 -17.79 -12.37 -21.21
CA ILE A 351 -17.75 -11.28 -20.23
C ILE A 351 -17.31 -9.98 -20.94
N PRO A 352 -18.15 -8.94 -20.96
CA PRO A 352 -17.83 -7.70 -21.65
C PRO A 352 -16.80 -6.86 -20.87
N LEU A 353 -15.76 -6.40 -21.57
CA LEU A 353 -14.69 -5.54 -21.02
C LEU A 353 -15.19 -4.16 -20.58
N THR A 354 -16.27 -3.67 -21.19
CA THR A 354 -16.82 -2.32 -20.98
C THR A 354 -17.43 -2.11 -19.59
N HIS A 355 -17.71 -3.19 -18.86
CA HIS A 355 -18.32 -3.14 -17.53
C HIS A 355 -17.30 -3.16 -16.39
N LEU A 356 -16.01 -3.30 -16.68
CA LEU A 356 -14.95 -3.16 -15.68
C LEU A 356 -14.88 -1.71 -15.18
N SER A 357 -14.46 -1.52 -13.93
CA SER A 357 -14.19 -0.19 -13.40
C SER A 357 -13.13 0.55 -14.21
N ARG A 358 -13.30 1.87 -14.32
CA ARG A 358 -12.40 2.72 -15.14
C ARG A 358 -10.96 2.67 -14.62
N GLU A 359 -10.80 2.60 -13.30
CA GLU A 359 -9.48 2.50 -12.68
C GLU A 359 -8.77 1.21 -13.05
N LEU A 360 -9.50 0.09 -13.07
CA LEU A 360 -8.97 -1.19 -13.48
C LEU A 360 -8.70 -1.22 -14.99
N THR A 361 -9.58 -0.66 -15.82
CA THR A 361 -9.35 -0.63 -17.28
C THR A 361 -8.08 0.13 -17.63
N ASP A 362 -7.77 1.22 -16.94
CA ASP A 362 -6.53 1.97 -17.17
C ASP A 362 -5.29 1.13 -16.81
N GLU A 363 -5.33 0.35 -15.72
CA GLU A 363 -4.25 -0.56 -15.32
C GLU A 363 -4.11 -1.75 -16.28
N VAL A 364 -5.23 -2.26 -16.79
CA VAL A 364 -5.28 -3.29 -17.82
C VAL A 364 -4.70 -2.75 -19.11
N GLU A 365 -5.05 -1.54 -19.54
CA GLU A 365 -4.46 -0.87 -20.71
C GLU A 365 -2.96 -0.61 -20.53
N ASP A 366 -2.50 -0.29 -19.32
CA ASP A 366 -1.08 -0.22 -18.96
C ASP A 366 -0.38 -1.59 -19.04
N ALA A 367 -1.05 -2.67 -18.68
CA ALA A 367 -0.52 -4.02 -18.88
C ALA A 367 -0.46 -4.40 -20.37
N LEU A 368 -1.51 -4.08 -21.15
CA LEU A 368 -1.58 -4.37 -22.58
C LEU A 368 -0.50 -3.63 -23.37
N ARG A 369 -0.28 -2.33 -23.12
CA ARG A 369 0.80 -1.58 -23.79
C ARG A 369 2.19 -2.12 -23.48
N LYS A 370 2.38 -2.75 -22.32
CA LYS A 370 3.66 -3.36 -21.91
C LYS A 370 3.88 -4.71 -22.59
N TYR A 371 2.88 -5.59 -22.60
CA TYR A 371 3.11 -6.99 -22.94
C TYR A 371 2.38 -7.49 -24.19
N MET A 372 1.45 -6.72 -24.77
CA MET A 372 0.70 -7.11 -25.97
C MET A 372 1.21 -6.36 -27.21
N ILE A 373 1.71 -7.12 -28.19
CA ILE A 373 2.16 -6.60 -29.48
C ILE A 373 1.50 -7.44 -30.59
N HIS A 374 0.82 -6.77 -31.52
CA HIS A 374 0.25 -7.43 -32.69
C HIS A 374 1.33 -7.80 -33.71
N LYS A 375 1.08 -8.85 -34.51
CA LYS A 375 2.01 -9.33 -35.55
C LYS A 375 2.54 -8.22 -36.45
N ASN A 376 1.69 -7.28 -36.86
CA ASN A 376 2.08 -6.16 -37.73
C ASN A 376 3.19 -5.29 -37.09
N ARG A 377 3.07 -4.99 -35.80
CA ARG A 377 4.08 -4.19 -35.07
C ARG A 377 5.34 -4.99 -34.78
N PHE A 378 5.21 -6.30 -34.57
CA PHE A 378 6.34 -7.21 -34.35
C PHE A 378 7.30 -7.28 -35.55
N TYR A 379 6.83 -7.13 -36.79
CA TYR A 379 7.75 -7.08 -37.93
C TYR A 379 8.55 -5.77 -38.02
N GLU A 380 8.05 -4.68 -37.41
CA GLU A 380 8.65 -3.35 -37.57
C GLU A 380 9.35 -2.81 -36.31
N TRP A 381 9.17 -3.43 -35.15
CA TRP A 381 9.65 -2.89 -33.88
C TRP A 381 11.18 -2.84 -33.77
N GLY A 382 11.89 -3.78 -34.40
CA GLY A 382 13.35 -3.90 -34.36
C GLY A 382 14.11 -2.97 -35.31
N ARG A 383 13.44 -2.08 -36.06
CA ARG A 383 14.11 -1.16 -36.97
C ARG A 383 15.06 -0.22 -36.20
N ALA A 384 16.29 -0.04 -36.70
CA ALA A 384 17.33 0.77 -36.08
C ALA A 384 16.86 2.20 -35.73
N VAL A 385 16.05 2.82 -36.59
CA VAL A 385 15.47 4.16 -36.36
C VAL A 385 14.69 4.21 -35.04
N LYS A 386 13.91 3.17 -34.72
CA LYS A 386 13.14 3.10 -33.46
C LYS A 386 14.06 2.87 -32.27
N GLN A 387 15.07 2.02 -32.43
CA GLN A 387 16.06 1.74 -31.38
C GLN A 387 16.87 3.00 -31.00
N PHE A 388 17.37 3.74 -31.99
CA PHE A 388 18.10 4.98 -31.75
C PHE A 388 17.18 6.11 -31.26
N SER A 389 15.93 6.17 -31.72
CA SER A 389 14.93 7.11 -31.17
C SER A 389 14.70 6.88 -29.68
N PHE A 390 14.63 5.62 -29.23
CA PHE A 390 14.54 5.27 -27.81
C PHE A 390 15.79 5.71 -27.04
N ILE A 391 16.98 5.47 -27.59
CA ILE A 391 18.25 5.91 -27.01
C ILE A 391 18.28 7.45 -26.86
N GLU A 392 17.85 8.21 -27.86
CA GLU A 392 17.78 9.67 -27.78
C GLU A 392 16.77 10.15 -26.74
N PHE A 393 15.62 9.48 -26.62
CA PHE A 393 14.66 9.73 -25.55
C PHE A 393 15.29 9.54 -24.17
N ARG A 394 16.05 8.46 -23.97
CA ARG A 394 16.77 8.17 -22.72
C ARG A 394 17.89 9.16 -22.44
N ARG A 395 18.64 9.57 -23.47
CA ARG A 395 19.68 10.61 -23.38
C ARG A 395 19.11 11.95 -22.92
N ARG A 396 17.98 12.39 -23.48
CA ARG A 396 17.31 13.65 -23.08
C ARG A 396 16.85 13.63 -21.62
N ASN A 397 16.51 12.46 -21.10
CA ASN A 397 16.11 12.27 -19.70
C ASN A 397 17.30 11.95 -18.76
N GLY A 398 18.54 11.93 -19.26
CA GLY A 398 19.73 11.74 -18.42
C GLY A 398 19.94 10.32 -17.90
N TRP A 399 19.43 9.29 -18.58
CA TRP A 399 19.55 7.90 -18.11
C TRP A 399 20.04 6.95 -19.21
N MET A 400 21.34 6.68 -19.24
CA MET A 400 21.97 5.78 -20.23
C MET A 400 22.75 4.61 -19.62
N TYR A 401 22.61 4.36 -18.31
CA TYR A 401 23.38 3.35 -17.57
C TYR A 401 23.16 1.90 -18.05
N ASP A 402 21.95 1.59 -18.51
CA ASP A 402 21.47 0.28 -18.91
C ASP A 402 21.72 -0.04 -20.40
N LEU A 403 21.72 0.98 -21.25
CA LEU A 403 21.81 0.85 -22.70
C LEU A 403 23.17 0.32 -23.18
N HIS A 404 23.20 -0.87 -23.78
CA HIS A 404 24.43 -1.55 -24.22
C HIS A 404 25.30 -0.74 -25.19
N LEU A 405 24.68 -0.13 -26.21
CA LEU A 405 25.40 0.68 -27.20
C LEU A 405 25.97 1.98 -26.60
N MET A 406 25.37 2.50 -25.53
CA MET A 406 25.69 3.84 -25.01
C MET A 406 26.62 3.83 -23.80
N LYS A 407 26.61 2.76 -23.00
CA LYS A 407 27.49 2.59 -21.84
C LYS A 407 28.89 2.16 -22.26
N ASN A 408 29.93 2.62 -21.58
CA ASN A 408 31.30 2.09 -21.71
C ASN A 408 31.76 1.62 -20.34
N THR A 409 32.06 0.32 -20.24
CA THR A 409 32.54 -0.28 -18.99
C THR A 409 34.05 -0.10 -18.91
N THR A 410 34.53 0.53 -17.83
CA THR A 410 35.95 0.88 -17.65
C THR A 410 36.64 0.05 -16.58
N LYS A 411 35.94 -0.28 -15.49
CA LYS A 411 36.51 -1.03 -14.36
C LYS A 411 36.68 -2.51 -14.70
N SER A 412 37.87 -3.03 -14.43
CA SER A 412 38.12 -4.47 -14.35
C SER A 412 38.29 -4.89 -12.89
N VAL A 413 37.77 -6.07 -12.54
CA VAL A 413 37.92 -6.65 -11.19
C VAL A 413 39.17 -7.53 -11.19
N PRO A 414 40.15 -7.29 -10.30
CA PRO A 414 41.36 -8.11 -10.25
C PRO A 414 41.06 -9.52 -9.71
N PRO A 415 41.88 -10.53 -10.07
CA PRO A 415 41.73 -11.87 -9.52
C PRO A 415 42.01 -11.88 -8.01
N VAL A 416 41.30 -12.74 -7.28
CA VAL A 416 41.61 -13.04 -5.89
C VAL A 416 42.91 -13.85 -5.85
N ARG A 417 43.88 -13.43 -5.03
CA ARG A 417 45.14 -14.13 -4.87
C ARG A 417 44.97 -15.34 -3.95
N ASP A 418 45.48 -16.49 -4.36
CA ASP A 418 45.50 -17.69 -3.54
C ASP A 418 46.74 -17.67 -2.61
N PRO A 419 46.56 -17.64 -1.27
CA PRO A 419 47.68 -17.61 -0.34
C PRO A 419 48.56 -18.85 -0.39
N SER A 420 48.03 -19.98 -0.87
CA SER A 420 48.74 -21.24 -1.00
C SER A 420 49.82 -21.24 -2.09
N ASN A 421 49.63 -20.46 -3.15
CA ASN A 421 50.52 -20.42 -4.31
C ASN A 421 50.74 -18.96 -4.76
N PRO A 422 51.58 -18.18 -4.06
CA PRO A 422 51.78 -16.77 -4.36
C PRO A 422 52.50 -16.52 -5.70
N ASP A 423 53.33 -17.47 -6.14
CA ASP A 423 54.13 -17.35 -7.37
C ASP A 423 53.34 -17.69 -8.64
N ALA A 424 52.13 -18.24 -8.50
CA ALA A 424 51.30 -18.62 -9.63
C ALA A 424 50.77 -17.38 -10.38
N SER A 425 51.10 -17.25 -11.66
CA SER A 425 50.56 -16.21 -12.52
C SER A 425 49.14 -16.56 -12.96
N LEU A 426 48.15 -15.83 -12.45
CA LEU A 426 46.75 -15.96 -12.86
C LEU A 426 46.48 -15.13 -14.12
N ALA A 427 45.81 -15.74 -15.10
CA ALA A 427 45.35 -15.06 -16.32
C ALA A 427 43.84 -15.29 -16.52
N PRO A 428 43.09 -14.29 -17.02
CA PRO A 428 41.65 -14.43 -17.22
C PRO A 428 41.35 -15.37 -18.40
N ALA A 429 40.62 -16.47 -18.13
CA ALA A 429 40.15 -17.38 -19.18
C ALA A 429 38.95 -16.82 -19.96
N ALA A 430 38.13 -15.97 -19.31
CA ALA A 430 36.95 -15.34 -19.90
C ALA A 430 36.67 -13.99 -19.23
N ALA A 431 35.88 -13.14 -19.90
CA ALA A 431 35.45 -11.85 -19.38
C ALA A 431 33.92 -11.69 -19.53
N ALA A 432 33.27 -11.14 -18.51
CA ALA A 432 31.84 -10.85 -18.49
C ALA A 432 31.55 -9.51 -17.82
N GLU A 433 30.59 -8.77 -18.35
CA GLU A 433 30.09 -7.55 -17.70
C GLU A 433 29.01 -7.91 -16.67
N LEU A 434 29.33 -7.79 -15.39
CA LEU A 434 28.39 -7.99 -14.29
C LEU A 434 28.24 -6.70 -13.47
N PRO A 435 27.08 -6.49 -12.80
CA PRO A 435 26.90 -5.39 -11.86
C PRO A 435 27.96 -5.40 -10.75
N ALA A 436 28.40 -4.22 -10.32
CA ALA A 436 29.47 -4.08 -9.33
C ALA A 436 29.15 -4.75 -7.98
N PHE A 437 27.88 -4.76 -7.56
CA PHE A 437 27.43 -5.29 -6.26
C PHE A 437 27.72 -6.78 -6.01
N PHE A 438 28.19 -7.55 -7.01
CA PHE A 438 28.66 -8.93 -6.82
C PHE A 438 30.05 -9.02 -6.19
N SER A 439 30.90 -8.02 -6.40
CA SER A 439 32.32 -8.03 -6.04
C SER A 439 32.76 -6.74 -5.34
N GLU A 440 31.80 -5.96 -4.86
CA GLU A 440 32.07 -4.79 -4.03
C GLU A 440 32.76 -5.20 -2.72
N ARG A 441 33.68 -4.34 -2.26
CA ARG A 441 34.33 -4.52 -0.96
C ARG A 441 33.28 -4.52 0.13
N ASN A 442 33.57 -5.24 1.21
CA ASN A 442 32.65 -5.32 2.33
C ASN A 442 32.38 -3.92 2.91
N PRO A 443 31.14 -3.61 3.33
CA PRO A 443 30.80 -2.27 3.81
C PRO A 443 31.66 -1.74 4.98
N TRP A 444 32.28 -2.62 5.77
CA TRP A 444 33.16 -2.25 6.89
C TRP A 444 34.62 -1.99 6.48
N GLU A 445 35.04 -2.42 5.28
CA GLU A 445 36.36 -2.13 4.71
C GLU A 445 36.35 -0.80 3.94
N VAL A 446 35.16 -0.35 3.56
CA VAL A 446 34.91 0.85 2.76
C VAL A 446 34.71 2.04 3.70
N GLN A 447 35.02 3.24 3.21
CA GLN A 447 34.75 4.45 3.98
C GLN A 447 33.24 4.60 4.22
N PRO A 448 32.81 5.10 5.38
CA PRO A 448 31.40 5.26 5.66
C PRO A 448 30.78 6.26 4.67
N LEU A 449 29.60 5.92 4.14
CA LEU A 449 28.76 6.82 3.36
C LEU A 449 29.49 7.51 2.19
N GLU A 450 30.23 6.73 1.38
CA GLU A 450 31.03 7.28 0.26
C GLU A 450 30.22 8.21 -0.66
N GLN A 451 28.98 7.84 -0.98
CA GLN A 451 28.09 8.62 -1.85
C GLN A 451 27.73 10.00 -1.29
N VAL A 452 27.81 10.19 0.03
CA VAL A 452 27.39 11.42 0.73
C VAL A 452 28.59 12.26 1.15
N LEU A 453 29.72 11.66 1.52
CA LEU A 453 30.88 12.39 2.06
C LEU A 453 31.95 12.67 1.01
N PHE A 454 31.93 11.95 -0.11
CA PHE A 454 32.96 12.04 -1.13
C PHE A 454 32.36 12.29 -2.51
N VAL A 455 33.03 13.13 -3.29
CA VAL A 455 32.78 13.29 -4.72
C VAL A 455 33.81 12.42 -5.44
N THR A 456 33.35 11.31 -6.00
CA THR A 456 34.19 10.39 -6.76
C THR A 456 33.93 10.54 -8.25
N ASN A 457 34.97 10.88 -9.00
CA ASN A 457 34.92 10.95 -10.46
C ASN A 457 35.91 9.96 -11.07
N GLU A 458 35.49 9.29 -12.13
CA GLU A 458 36.35 8.41 -12.93
C GLU A 458 36.65 9.08 -14.25
N LYS A 459 37.93 9.28 -14.52
CA LYS A 459 38.40 9.99 -15.71
C LYS A 459 39.63 9.32 -16.29
N GLU A 460 39.77 9.45 -17.60
CA GLU A 460 40.96 9.05 -18.33
C GLU A 460 42.11 10.03 -18.01
N ARG A 461 43.32 9.51 -17.91
CA ARG A 461 44.54 10.32 -17.77
C ARG A 461 44.83 11.04 -19.08
N THR A 462 45.19 12.32 -19.00
CA THR A 462 45.52 13.14 -20.17
C THR A 462 46.96 12.97 -20.64
N GLU A 463 47.85 12.54 -19.74
CA GLU A 463 49.25 12.27 -20.04
C GLU A 463 49.41 10.88 -20.65
N ASP A 464 50.48 10.70 -21.43
CA ASP A 464 50.81 9.39 -22.00
C ASP A 464 51.22 8.41 -20.90
N VAL A 465 50.44 7.35 -20.72
CA VAL A 465 50.65 6.34 -19.68
C VAL A 465 51.43 5.18 -20.29
N ARG A 466 52.74 5.12 -20.01
CA ARG A 466 53.62 4.05 -20.52
C ARG A 466 53.17 2.65 -20.13
N ALA A 467 52.65 2.47 -18.91
CA ALA A 467 52.11 1.21 -18.40
C ALA A 467 51.17 1.47 -17.20
N GLY A 468 50.23 0.55 -16.96
CA GLY A 468 49.22 0.66 -15.91
C GLY A 468 47.83 1.01 -16.46
N ASP A 469 46.91 1.40 -15.57
CA ASP A 469 45.55 1.73 -15.97
C ASP A 469 45.47 3.15 -16.57
N PHE A 470 44.73 3.27 -17.68
CA PHE A 470 44.45 4.54 -18.34
C PHE A 470 43.44 5.38 -17.55
N TYR A 471 42.59 4.72 -16.76
CA TYR A 471 41.58 5.38 -15.93
C TYR A 471 42.10 5.62 -14.51
N SER A 472 41.70 6.75 -13.95
CA SER A 472 41.97 7.11 -12.55
C SER A 472 40.66 7.43 -11.85
N ARG A 473 40.53 6.97 -10.59
CA ARG A 473 39.48 7.38 -9.69
C ARG A 473 40.00 8.50 -8.80
N GLU A 474 39.43 9.68 -8.96
CA GLU A 474 39.68 10.81 -8.06
C GLU A 474 38.54 10.92 -7.07
N SER A 475 38.83 10.66 -5.80
CA SER A 475 37.91 10.85 -4.67
C SER A 475 38.35 12.06 -3.86
N LYS A 476 37.48 13.06 -3.76
CA LYS A 476 37.70 14.23 -2.91
C LYS A 476 36.63 14.28 -1.83
N SER A 477 37.00 14.69 -0.62
CA SER A 477 36.01 14.94 0.42
C SER A 477 35.17 16.15 0.03
N ILE A 478 33.87 16.12 0.30
CA ILE A 478 33.00 17.31 0.11
C ILE A 478 33.49 18.49 0.95
N HIS A 479 34.18 18.21 2.06
CA HIS A 479 34.71 19.23 2.97
C HIS A 479 36.14 19.66 2.64
N GLU A 480 36.75 19.12 1.58
CA GLU A 480 38.11 19.47 1.18
C GLU A 480 38.19 20.95 0.77
N ARG A 481 39.21 21.64 1.29
CA ARG A 481 39.49 23.05 1.00
C ARG A 481 40.98 23.20 0.69
N SER A 482 41.33 24.29 0.00
CA SER A 482 42.74 24.60 -0.22
C SER A 482 43.48 24.76 1.11
N PRO A 483 44.72 24.29 1.25
CA PRO A 483 45.50 24.52 2.48
C PRO A 483 45.69 26.02 2.75
N THR A 484 45.63 26.86 1.71
CA THR A 484 45.66 28.32 1.75
C THR A 484 44.27 28.97 1.84
N TRP A 485 43.22 28.22 2.21
CA TRP A 485 41.83 28.71 2.20
C TRP A 485 41.64 30.04 2.92
N MET A 486 42.28 30.22 4.08
CA MET A 486 42.18 31.45 4.87
C MET A 486 42.73 32.68 4.14
N ASN A 487 43.73 32.52 3.27
CA ASN A 487 44.31 33.61 2.47
C ASN A 487 43.48 33.92 1.22
N ASN A 488 42.73 32.92 0.75
CA ASN A 488 41.91 33.02 -0.47
C ASN A 488 40.51 33.60 -0.18
N VAL A 489 40.18 33.80 1.10
CA VAL A 489 38.89 34.31 1.57
C VAL A 489 39.15 35.65 2.27
N PRO A 490 38.23 36.63 2.19
CA PRO A 490 38.37 37.88 2.93
C PRO A 490 38.51 37.64 4.43
N GLU A 491 39.27 38.54 5.07
CA GLU A 491 39.50 38.51 6.50
C GLU A 491 38.18 38.53 7.29
N THR A 492 38.15 37.81 8.40
CA THR A 492 37.01 37.72 9.29
C THR A 492 37.37 38.16 10.70
N ARG A 493 36.35 38.56 11.47
CA ARG A 493 36.52 38.84 12.91
C ARG A 493 37.03 37.63 13.72
N TYR A 494 37.02 36.43 13.14
CA TYR A 494 37.50 35.21 13.79
C TYR A 494 38.99 34.96 13.54
N ASP A 495 39.65 35.72 12.69
CA ASP A 495 41.07 35.52 12.35
C ASP A 495 41.98 35.79 13.56
N GLN A 496 41.54 36.65 14.48
CA GLN A 496 42.20 36.88 15.77
C GLN A 496 42.16 35.66 16.71
N LEU A 497 41.29 34.68 16.43
CA LEU A 497 41.18 33.42 17.17
C LEU A 497 41.92 32.26 16.47
N TYR A 498 42.80 32.58 15.51
CA TYR A 498 43.58 31.59 14.78
C TYR A 498 44.43 30.72 15.72
N GLY A 499 44.40 29.41 15.51
CA GLY A 499 45.16 28.44 16.30
C GLY A 499 44.69 28.26 17.75
N VAL A 500 43.55 28.85 18.15
CA VAL A 500 43.00 28.71 19.50
C VAL A 500 42.01 27.53 19.53
N ASN A 501 42.33 26.48 20.30
CA ASN A 501 41.50 25.26 20.39
C ASN A 501 40.14 25.51 21.06
N ASN A 502 40.13 26.25 22.17
CA ASN A 502 38.91 26.55 22.94
C ASN A 502 38.74 28.06 23.10
N PRO A 503 38.36 28.78 22.04
CA PRO A 503 38.20 30.22 22.13
C PRO A 503 36.96 30.59 22.95
N ASP A 504 37.09 31.62 23.78
CA ASP A 504 35.96 32.23 24.48
C ASP A 504 35.13 33.10 23.51
N ILE A 505 34.36 32.45 22.64
CA ILE A 505 33.50 33.14 21.65
C ILE A 505 32.49 34.07 22.35
N SER A 506 32.11 33.80 23.60
CA SER A 506 31.28 34.68 24.42
C SER A 506 31.88 36.07 24.63
N LYS A 507 33.21 36.21 24.63
CA LYS A 507 33.91 37.49 24.80
C LYS A 507 33.92 38.34 23.53
N VAL A 508 34.07 37.70 22.37
CA VAL A 508 34.07 38.39 21.05
C VAL A 508 32.65 38.54 20.49
N GLY A 509 31.70 37.75 20.98
CA GLY A 509 30.32 37.73 20.53
C GLY A 509 29.53 38.99 20.93
N ILE A 510 28.76 39.52 19.98
CA ILE A 510 27.96 40.74 20.16
C ILE A 510 26.89 40.65 21.27
N ARG A 511 26.45 39.43 21.62
CA ARG A 511 25.34 39.23 22.55
C ARG A 511 25.60 39.84 23.93
N ARG A 512 26.83 39.78 24.43
CA ARG A 512 27.20 40.35 25.74
C ARG A 512 26.98 41.86 25.81
N HIS A 513 27.21 42.55 24.70
CA HIS A 513 27.04 44.00 24.60
C HIS A 513 25.60 44.40 24.28
N LEU A 514 24.86 43.52 23.62
CA LEU A 514 23.47 43.77 23.21
C LEU A 514 22.45 43.48 24.31
N SER A 515 22.65 42.42 25.11
CA SER A 515 21.71 42.04 26.16
C SER A 515 21.96 42.82 27.45
N VAL A 516 20.92 43.46 27.98
CA VAL A 516 20.94 44.15 29.28
C VAL A 516 21.28 43.17 30.41
N GLU A 517 20.71 41.97 30.37
CA GLU A 517 21.10 40.84 31.23
C GLU A 517 21.83 39.79 30.40
N TYR A 518 23.14 39.70 30.59
CA TYR A 518 23.97 38.68 29.93
C TYR A 518 24.27 37.52 30.87
N VAL A 519 23.48 36.46 30.78
CA VAL A 519 23.77 35.19 31.49
C VAL A 519 24.64 34.30 30.61
N ASN A 520 25.89 34.11 31.00
CA ASN A 520 26.79 33.17 30.35
C ASN A 520 26.47 31.73 30.79
N ARG A 521 25.95 30.92 29.86
CA ARG A 521 25.53 29.53 30.12
C ARG A 521 26.67 28.64 30.65
N LYS A 522 27.92 28.89 30.23
CA LYS A 522 29.07 28.12 30.70
C LYS A 522 29.35 28.39 32.18
N GLU A 523 29.30 29.66 32.60
CA GLU A 523 29.52 30.06 33.99
C GLU A 523 28.46 29.52 34.95
N VAL A 524 27.21 29.40 34.49
CA VAL A 524 26.13 28.79 35.28
C VAL A 524 26.46 27.33 35.58
N HIS A 525 26.81 26.55 34.55
CA HIS A 525 27.18 25.15 34.72
C HIS A 525 28.44 24.99 35.61
N GLU A 526 29.42 25.87 35.50
CA GLU A 526 30.59 25.88 36.37
C GLU A 526 30.23 26.15 37.83
N LYS A 527 29.37 27.14 38.09
CA LYS A 527 28.87 27.45 39.45
C LYS A 527 28.08 26.29 40.06
N ASP A 528 27.22 25.65 39.27
CA ASP A 528 26.46 24.48 39.71
C ASP A 528 27.38 23.29 40.01
N SER A 529 28.37 23.04 39.15
CA SER A 529 29.38 22.00 39.40
C SER A 529 30.21 22.29 40.67
N ALA A 530 30.54 23.55 40.94
CA ALA A 530 31.23 23.97 42.14
C ALA A 530 30.37 23.81 43.39
N LEU A 531 29.05 24.04 43.28
CA LEU A 531 28.09 23.77 44.35
C LEU A 531 28.01 22.27 44.67
N ILE A 532 27.95 21.41 43.64
CA ILE A 532 27.96 19.95 43.84
C ILE A 532 29.26 19.50 44.52
N ARG A 533 30.41 20.05 44.13
CA ARG A 533 31.69 19.77 44.81
C ARG A 533 31.65 20.13 46.30
N LYS A 534 30.92 21.18 46.70
CA LYS A 534 30.74 21.52 48.12
C LYS A 534 29.97 20.47 48.91
N SER A 535 29.10 19.69 48.27
CA SER A 535 28.40 18.59 48.97
C SER A 535 29.36 17.45 49.36
N LEU A 536 30.41 17.23 48.56
CA LEU A 536 31.46 16.25 48.82
C LEU A 536 32.49 16.74 49.84
N SER A 537 32.68 18.05 50.00
CA SER A 537 33.62 18.64 50.96
C SER A 537 33.06 18.70 52.39
N HIS A 538 32.02 17.94 52.72
CA HIS A 538 31.44 17.97 54.07
C HIS A 538 32.39 17.33 55.08
N GLY A 539 32.92 18.14 55.99
CA GLY A 539 33.72 17.66 57.11
C GLY A 539 32.87 16.82 58.06
N LYS A 540 33.42 15.71 58.57
CA LYS A 540 32.75 14.94 59.62
C LYS A 540 32.92 15.67 60.95
N ARG A 541 31.83 16.19 61.51
CA ARG A 541 31.85 16.66 62.91
C ARG A 541 32.18 15.48 63.83
N LEU A 542 33.08 15.70 64.81
CA LEU A 542 33.36 14.71 65.85
C LEU A 542 32.06 14.37 66.56
N ARG A 543 31.65 13.09 66.46
CA ARG A 543 30.48 12.58 67.18
C ARG A 543 30.95 12.06 68.53
N GLN A 544 30.39 12.59 69.60
CA GLN A 544 30.60 12.03 70.93
C GLN A 544 29.74 10.78 71.06
N ARG A 545 30.38 9.64 71.30
CA ARG A 545 29.65 8.40 71.60
C ARG A 545 29.21 8.44 73.05
N SER A 546 27.93 8.19 73.30
CA SER A 546 27.45 7.90 74.64
C SER A 546 27.85 6.48 75.04
N GLU A 547 28.04 6.27 76.35
CA GLU A 547 28.34 4.94 76.89
C GLU A 547 27.17 3.98 76.63
N LEU A 548 27.52 2.74 76.27
CA LEU A 548 26.55 1.73 75.88
C LEU A 548 26.18 0.91 77.11
N SER A 549 24.97 1.15 77.65
CA SER A 549 24.43 0.43 78.82
C SER A 549 23.33 -0.53 78.41
N ARG A 550 23.27 -1.70 79.07
CA ARG A 550 22.20 -2.69 78.87
C ARG A 550 20.89 -2.30 79.56
N THR A 551 20.95 -1.39 80.53
CA THR A 551 19.83 -1.12 81.44
C THR A 551 19.27 0.30 81.31
N HIS A 552 19.97 1.22 80.65
CA HIS A 552 19.52 2.61 80.46
C HIS A 552 20.27 3.29 79.29
N ARG A 553 19.82 4.47 78.86
CA ARG A 553 20.57 5.34 77.93
C ARG A 553 21.26 6.46 78.72
N ALA A 554 22.54 6.69 78.46
CA ALA A 554 23.27 7.81 79.06
C ALA A 554 22.95 9.13 78.32
N GLU A 555 22.41 10.11 79.03
CA GLU A 555 22.13 11.45 78.48
C GLU A 555 23.35 12.37 78.66
N GLY A 556 23.90 12.86 77.54
CA GLY A 556 25.02 13.80 77.55
C GLY A 556 24.53 15.25 77.52
N SER A 557 24.97 16.08 78.47
CA SER A 557 24.77 17.53 78.46
C SER A 557 26.08 18.26 78.14
N LEU A 558 26.03 19.35 77.36
CA LEU A 558 27.19 20.23 77.19
C LEU A 558 27.56 20.84 78.55
N LYS A 559 28.73 20.49 79.10
CA LYS A 559 29.24 21.16 80.31
C LYS A 559 29.66 22.58 79.92
N GLY A 560 29.03 23.59 80.50
CA GLY A 560 29.38 25.00 80.28
C GLY A 560 30.85 25.26 80.60
N LYS A 561 31.53 26.00 79.72
CA LYS A 561 32.89 26.51 80.00
C LYS A 561 32.84 27.39 81.25
N LYS A 562 33.66 27.07 82.25
CA LYS A 562 34.12 28.06 83.22
C LYS A 562 35.20 28.93 82.58
#